data_AF-A0A1H6CHB9-F1
#
_entry.id   AF-A0A1H6CHB9-F1
#
_cell.length_a   1.000
_cell.length_b   1.000
_cell.length_c   1.000
_cell.angle_alpha   90.00
_cell.angle_beta   90.00
_cell.angle_gamma   90.00
#
_symmetry.space_group_name_H-M   'P 1'
#
loop_
_entity.id
_entity.type
_entity.pdbx_description
1 polymer ?
#
loop_
_entity_poly.entity_id
_entity_poly.type
_entity_poly.pdbx_seq_one_letter_code
_entity_poly.pdbx_strand_id
1 'polypeptide(L)'
;MPLFRITVEPLPAASSALPEDASALVFDVDNHDDIIAIARRMNGRFDLDEPTSQAFAIGLKLFGEVILKNRQREPFSLIRPAMADFMKAVKGQHTSDSSAQ
;
A
#
# COMPACT_ATOMS: atom_id res chain seq x y z
N MET A 1 -14.95 9.37 2.01
CA MET A 1 -14.04 8.24 1.78
C MET A 1 -14.50 7.53 0.52
N PRO A 2 -13.78 7.63 -0.60
CA PRO A 2 -14.07 6.80 -1.76
C PRO A 2 -14.08 5.31 -1.40
N LEU A 3 -14.97 4.57 -2.07
CA LEU A 3 -15.11 3.12 -1.94
C LEU A 3 -14.49 2.44 -3.16
N PHE A 4 -13.70 1.41 -2.93
CA PHE A 4 -13.04 0.62 -3.97
C PHE A 4 -13.37 -0.85 -3.81
N ARG A 5 -13.40 -1.57 -4.93
CA ARG A 5 -13.37 -3.03 -4.95
C ARG A 5 -11.96 -3.50 -5.28
N ILE A 6 -11.42 -4.38 -4.45
CA ILE A 6 -10.16 -5.06 -4.70
C ILE A 6 -10.48 -6.47 -5.19
N THR A 7 -9.77 -6.87 -6.24
CA THR A 7 -9.79 -8.24 -6.76
C THR A 7 -8.36 -8.70 -6.88
N VAL A 8 -8.03 -9.79 -6.20
CA VAL A 8 -6.73 -10.46 -6.32
C VAL A 8 -7.00 -11.82 -6.96
N GLU A 9 -6.58 -11.96 -8.21
CA GLU A 9 -6.78 -13.18 -9.00
C GLU A 9 -5.47 -13.97 -9.03
N PRO A 10 -5.48 -15.28 -8.70
CA PRO A 10 -4.30 -16.12 -8.86
C PRO A 10 -4.00 -16.30 -10.34
N LEU A 11 -2.74 -16.12 -10.73
CA LEU A 11 -2.27 -16.41 -12.08
C LEU A 11 -1.49 -17.74 -12.08
N PRO A 12 -1.63 -18.58 -13.11
CA PRO A 12 -0.84 -19.80 -13.22
C PRO A 12 0.64 -19.45 -13.30
N ALA A 13 1.49 -20.20 -12.59
CA ALA A 13 2.92 -20.13 -12.85
C ALA A 13 3.20 -20.69 -14.25
N ALA A 14 4.28 -20.23 -14.89
CA ALA A 14 4.61 -20.53 -16.29
C ALA A 14 4.63 -22.04 -16.65
N SER A 15 4.68 -22.93 -15.65
CA SER A 15 4.74 -24.39 -15.84
C SER A 15 3.76 -25.18 -14.97
N SER A 16 2.73 -24.56 -14.36
CA SER A 16 1.76 -25.30 -13.54
C SER A 16 0.35 -24.74 -13.66
N ALA A 17 -0.62 -25.63 -13.82
CA ALA A 17 -2.04 -25.29 -13.68
C ALA A 17 -2.33 -24.80 -12.26
N LEU A 18 -3.34 -23.93 -12.14
CA LEU A 18 -3.85 -23.52 -10.84
C LEU A 18 -4.57 -24.69 -10.16
N PRO A 19 -4.59 -24.74 -8.81
CA PRO A 19 -5.48 -25.61 -8.05
C PRO A 19 -6.95 -25.44 -8.48
N GLU A 20 -7.76 -26.50 -8.38
CA GLU A 20 -9.17 -26.45 -8.79
C GLU A 20 -10.01 -25.46 -7.97
N ASP A 21 -9.58 -25.15 -6.74
CA ASP A 21 -10.21 -24.19 -5.84
C ASP A 21 -9.61 -22.78 -5.90
N ALA A 22 -8.68 -22.54 -6.84
CA ALA A 22 -8.12 -21.22 -7.06
C ALA A 22 -9.21 -20.24 -7.53
N SER A 23 -9.60 -19.34 -6.64
CA SER A 23 -10.62 -18.33 -6.90
C SER A 23 -10.10 -16.95 -6.52
N ALA A 24 -10.63 -15.92 -7.19
CA ALA A 24 -10.25 -14.55 -6.88
C ALA A 24 -10.73 -14.14 -5.48
N LEU A 25 -9.86 -13.51 -4.71
CA LEU A 25 -10.25 -12.83 -3.48
C LEU A 25 -10.84 -11.48 -3.85
N VAL A 26 -12.11 -11.26 -3.49
CA VAL A 26 -12.85 -10.01 -3.77
C VAL A 26 -13.34 -9.41 -2.47
N PHE A 27 -13.04 -8.13 -2.24
CA PHE A 27 -13.54 -7.37 -1.10
C PHE A 27 -13.67 -5.89 -1.42
N ASP A 28 -14.57 -5.22 -0.70
CA ASP A 28 -14.76 -3.77 -0.79
C ASP A 28 -14.04 -3.07 0.37
N VAL A 29 -13.42 -1.93 0.08
CA VAL A 29 -12.62 -1.16 1.02
C VAL A 29 -12.84 0.33 0.81
N ASP A 30 -13.20 1.03 1.89
CA ASP A 30 -13.17 2.48 1.91
C ASP A 30 -11.72 2.97 2.18
N ASN A 31 -11.35 4.10 1.59
CA ASN A 31 -10.08 4.77 1.88
C ASN A 31 -10.28 6.28 1.99
N HIS A 32 -9.40 6.95 2.74
CA HIS A 32 -9.43 8.41 2.82
C HIS A 32 -8.98 9.10 1.53
N ASP A 33 -8.08 8.48 0.77
CA ASP A 33 -7.54 9.05 -0.48
C ASP A 33 -8.05 8.28 -1.71
N ASP A 34 -7.90 8.89 -2.88
CA ASP A 34 -8.09 8.22 -4.17
C ASP A 34 -6.89 7.29 -4.46
N ILE A 35 -7.07 5.99 -4.20
CA ILE A 35 -6.00 4.98 -4.36
C ILE A 35 -5.51 4.93 -5.81
N ILE A 36 -6.40 5.07 -6.80
CA ILE A 36 -6.06 4.97 -8.22
C ILE A 36 -5.23 6.18 -8.64
N ALA A 37 -5.64 7.38 -8.23
CA ALA A 37 -4.89 8.60 -8.51
C ALA A 37 -3.49 8.57 -7.86
N ILE A 38 -3.39 8.07 -6.62
CA ILE A 38 -2.11 7.93 -5.91
C ILE A 38 -1.21 6.91 -6.62
N ALA A 39 -1.72 5.75 -7.03
CA ALA A 39 -0.94 4.73 -7.74
C ALA A 39 -0.34 5.28 -9.05
N ARG A 40 -1.12 6.05 -9.81
CA ARG A 40 -0.63 6.73 -11.02
C ARG A 40 0.45 7.77 -10.73
N ARG A 41 0.26 8.57 -9.67
CA ARG A 41 1.22 9.61 -9.27
C ARG A 41 2.54 9.02 -8.74
N MET A 42 2.51 7.80 -8.22
CA MET A 42 3.71 7.13 -7.70
C MET A 42 4.60 6.56 -8.80
N ASN A 43 4.14 6.48 -10.05
CA ASN A 43 4.95 6.00 -11.17
C ASN A 43 6.23 6.84 -11.33
N GLY A 44 7.37 6.16 -11.48
CA GLY A 44 8.70 6.79 -11.61
C GLY A 44 9.27 7.40 -10.32
N ARG A 45 8.65 7.15 -9.15
CA ARG A 45 9.24 7.52 -7.86
C ARG A 45 10.07 6.37 -7.29
N PHE A 46 11.11 6.72 -6.54
CA PHE A 46 12.01 5.77 -5.87
C PHE A 46 12.74 4.81 -6.82
N ASP A 47 12.92 5.22 -8.08
CA ASP A 47 13.54 4.40 -9.13
C ASP A 47 12.87 3.02 -9.31
N LEU A 48 11.56 2.95 -9.04
CA LEU A 48 10.74 1.75 -9.23
C LEU A 48 10.10 1.76 -10.61
N ASP A 49 9.93 0.57 -11.20
CA ASP A 49 9.12 0.41 -12.40
C ASP A 49 7.62 0.66 -12.11
N GLU A 50 6.83 0.79 -13.17
CA GLU A 50 5.41 1.11 -13.04
C GLU A 50 4.63 0.05 -12.23
N PRO A 51 4.74 -1.26 -12.50
CA PRO A 51 4.04 -2.26 -11.71
C PRO A 51 4.43 -2.23 -10.22
N THR A 52 5.71 -2.10 -9.91
CA THR A 52 6.20 -2.08 -8.52
C THR A 52 5.75 -0.82 -7.79
N SER A 53 5.79 0.34 -8.45
CA SER A 53 5.30 1.59 -7.86
C SER A 53 3.79 1.61 -7.63
N GLN A 54 3.00 1.01 -8.52
CA GLN A 54 1.56 0.82 -8.33
C GLN A 54 1.26 -0.13 -7.17
N ALA A 55 1.95 -1.28 -7.11
CA ALA A 55 1.81 -2.24 -6.02
C ALA A 55 2.17 -1.62 -4.67
N PHE A 56 3.27 -0.87 -4.60
CA PHE A 56 3.69 -0.11 -3.43
C PHE A 56 2.59 0.87 -2.99
N ALA A 57 2.10 1.70 -3.91
CA ALA A 57 1.10 2.71 -3.61
C ALA A 57 -0.21 2.09 -3.09
N ILE A 58 -0.73 1.09 -3.78
CA ILE A 58 -1.97 0.40 -3.39
C ILE A 58 -1.78 -0.27 -2.02
N GLY A 59 -0.72 -1.05 -1.84
CA GLY A 59 -0.44 -1.76 -0.58
C GLY A 59 -0.30 -0.80 0.60
N LEU A 60 0.45 0.29 0.42
CA LEU A 60 0.64 1.32 1.45
C LEU A 60 -0.69 1.99 1.84
N LYS A 61 -1.54 2.29 0.86
CA LYS A 61 -2.84 2.92 1.09
C LYS A 61 -3.82 1.99 1.79
N LEU A 62 -3.88 0.72 1.40
CA LEU A 62 -4.73 -0.28 2.05
C LEU A 62 -4.27 -0.54 3.50
N PHE A 63 -2.97 -0.78 3.71
CA PHE A 63 -2.45 -1.06 5.04
C PHE A 63 -2.52 0.16 5.97
N GLY A 64 -2.20 1.36 5.47
CA GLY A 64 -2.30 2.60 6.24
C GLY A 64 -3.72 2.84 6.75
N GLU A 65 -4.74 2.56 5.94
CA GLU A 65 -6.14 2.67 6.35
C GLU A 65 -6.49 1.69 7.49
N VAL A 66 -6.03 0.44 7.39
CA VAL A 66 -6.21 -0.57 8.46
C VAL A 66 -5.60 -0.09 9.77
N ILE A 67 -4.39 0.49 9.73
CA ILE A 67 -3.74 1.07 10.92
C ILE A 67 -4.59 2.21 11.50
N LEU A 68 -5.10 3.12 10.66
CA LEU A 68 -5.88 4.28 11.13
C LEU A 68 -7.19 3.87 11.80
N LYS A 69 -7.92 2.92 11.20
CA LYS A 69 -9.17 2.36 11.75
C LYS A 69 -8.95 1.61 13.06
N ASN A 70 -7.80 0.97 13.23
CA ASN A 70 -7.47 0.13 14.39
C ASN A 70 -6.41 0.76 15.31
N ARG A 71 -6.21 2.07 15.26
CA ARG A 71 -5.06 2.79 15.85
C ARG A 71 -4.79 2.57 17.35
N GLN A 72 -5.74 2.03 18.10
CA GLN A 72 -5.62 1.73 19.54
C GLN A 72 -5.45 0.23 19.84
N ARG A 73 -5.55 -0.65 18.83
CA ARG A 73 -5.45 -2.10 18.97
C ARG A 73 -4.04 -2.55 18.59
N GLU A 74 -3.50 -3.53 19.31
CA GLU A 74 -2.30 -4.23 18.85
C GLU A 74 -2.63 -5.12 17.63
N PRO A 75 -1.69 -5.29 16.69
CA PRO A 75 -0.34 -4.71 16.64
C PRO A 75 -0.27 -3.29 16.05
N PHE A 76 -1.41 -2.69 15.68
CA PHE A 76 -1.45 -1.43 14.93
C PHE A 76 -0.99 -0.21 15.74
N SER A 77 -1.24 -0.18 17.05
CA SER A 77 -0.73 0.86 17.95
C SER A 77 0.80 0.89 17.97
N LEU A 78 1.47 -0.29 17.89
CA LEU A 78 2.92 -0.44 17.92
C LEU A 78 3.59 0.08 16.65
N ILE A 79 3.03 -0.24 15.47
CA ILE A 79 3.61 0.15 14.17
C ILE A 79 3.26 1.59 13.76
N ARG A 80 2.17 2.16 14.30
CA ARG A 80 1.65 3.48 13.88
C ARG A 80 2.70 4.59 13.90
N PRO A 81 3.57 4.76 14.92
CA PRO A 81 4.58 5.82 14.93
C PRO A 81 5.57 5.67 13.76
N ALA A 82 6.11 4.47 13.56
CA ALA A 82 7.02 4.18 12.46
C ALA A 82 6.36 4.39 11.09
N MET A 83 5.09 3.99 10.94
CA MET A 83 4.32 4.24 9.72
C MET A 83 4.14 5.74 9.46
N ALA A 84 3.92 6.56 10.49
CA ALA A 84 3.79 8.00 10.34
C ALA A 84 5.08 8.64 9.82
N ASP A 85 6.23 8.24 10.35
CA ASP A 85 7.53 8.74 9.89
C ASP A 85 7.87 8.25 8.47
N PHE A 86 7.57 6.98 8.16
CA PHE A 86 7.67 6.46 6.80
C PHE A 86 6.84 7.27 5.81
N MET A 87 5.59 7.61 6.14
CA MET A 87 4.73 8.43 5.29
C MET A 87 5.28 9.86 5.07
N LYS A 88 5.97 10.45 6.05
CA LYS A 88 6.66 11.74 5.85
C LYS A 88 7.79 11.60 4.84
N ALA A 89 8.60 10.55 4.94
CA ALA A 89 9.67 10.26 3.99
C ALA A 89 9.11 10.05 2.57
N VAL A 90 8.04 9.26 2.42
CA VAL A 90 7.36 9.03 1.13
C VAL A 90 6.86 10.34 0.50
N LYS A 91 6.35 11.26 1.32
CA LYS A 91 5.87 12.57 0.86
C LYS A 91 7.00 13.56 0.54
N GLY A 92 8.27 13.20 0.79
CA GLY A 92 9.39 14.13 0.69
C GLY A 92 9.37 15.21 1.77
N GLN A 93 8.67 14.95 2.88
CA GLN A 93 8.57 15.84 4.04
C GLN A 93 9.61 15.51 5.12
N HIS A 94 10.59 14.68 4.80
CA HIS A 94 11.74 14.47 5.65
C HIS A 94 12.77 15.56 5.33
N THR A 95 12.89 16.56 6.20
CA THR A 95 14.10 17.38 6.24
C THR A 95 15.22 16.44 6.62
N SER A 96 16.12 16.13 5.70
CA SER A 96 17.43 15.64 6.10
C SER A 96 18.07 16.72 6.96
N ASP A 97 18.17 16.48 8.27
CA ASP A 97 19.19 17.17 9.06
C ASP A 97 20.53 16.71 8.48
N SER A 98 21.03 17.50 7.53
CA SER A 98 22.41 17.47 7.08
C SER A 98 23.27 18.07 8.19
N SER A 99 23.36 17.38 9.32
CA SER A 99 24.31 17.68 10.38
C SER A 99 24.46 16.50 11.32
N ALA A 100 25.30 15.55 10.95
CA ALA A 100 26.11 14.75 11.87
C ALA A 100 27.27 14.09 11.10
N GLN A 101 28.44 14.71 11.23
CA GLN A 101 29.83 14.23 11.07
C GLN A 101 30.20 13.35 9.87
#